data_AF-A0A2K1P0H2-F1
#
_entry.id   AF-A0A2K1P0H2-F1
#
_cell.length_a   1.000
_cell.length_b   1.000
_cell.length_c   1.000
_cell.angle_alpha   90.00
_cell.angle_beta   90.00
_cell.angle_gamma   90.00
#
_symmetry.space_group_name_H-M   'P 1'
#
loop_
_entity.id
_entity.type
_entity.pdbx_description
1 polymer ?
#
loop_
_entity_poly.entity_id
_entity_poly.type
_entity_poly.pdbx_seq_one_letter_code
_entity_poly.pdbx_strand_id
1 'polypeptide(L)'
;MKVNINDYYAKNDSKVQSTKVKKVNKKHHPSIELFFGTLNVIVASIIILAALVLKFLGPILNQLLNYDFPFNTNPLIFLSTILLILGVLLELYSLEKAKDNDRKVFALIIFFFSFFMVFSITFVIIKYSFNWLGSQLFGFTEIGMNRLFYIPTIVYLIYSFFIVYYSFSLIRD
;
A
#
# COMPACT_ATOMS: atom_id res chain seq x y z
N MET A 1 80.21 15.37 -5.63
CA MET A 1 78.87 15.06 -5.08
C MET A 1 77.98 14.65 -6.24
N LYS A 2 77.66 13.36 -6.39
CA LYS A 2 76.70 12.87 -7.40
C LYS A 2 75.36 12.71 -6.69
N VAL A 3 74.42 13.60 -6.98
CA VAL A 3 73.05 13.50 -6.47
C VAL A 3 72.36 12.38 -7.24
N ASN A 4 71.95 11.34 -6.51
CA ASN A 4 71.25 10.21 -7.08
C ASN A 4 69.78 10.61 -7.31
N ILE A 5 69.40 10.77 -8.58
CA ILE A 5 68.07 11.24 -9.00
C ILE A 5 66.99 10.18 -8.71
N ASN A 6 67.38 8.92 -8.50
CA ASN A 6 66.44 7.83 -8.23
C ASN A 6 65.73 7.96 -6.87
N ASP A 7 66.30 8.69 -5.91
CA ASP A 7 65.66 8.94 -4.62
C ASP A 7 64.50 9.96 -4.72
N TYR A 8 64.47 10.79 -5.75
CA TYR A 8 63.36 11.73 -6.00
C TYR A 8 62.12 11.05 -6.59
N TYR A 9 62.30 9.95 -7.35
CA TYR A 9 61.20 9.23 -7.99
C TYR A 9 60.63 8.10 -7.13
N ALA A 10 61.40 7.57 -6.17
CA ALA A 10 60.93 6.51 -5.28
C ALA A 10 59.83 6.96 -4.29
N LYS A 11 59.58 8.27 -4.15
CA LYS A 11 58.64 8.81 -3.16
C LYS A 11 57.19 8.96 -3.67
N ASN A 12 56.93 8.78 -4.96
CA ASN A 12 55.60 9.00 -5.56
C ASN A 12 54.82 7.72 -5.91
N ASP A 13 55.40 6.53 -5.71
CA ASP A 13 54.73 5.25 -5.98
C ASP A 13 54.04 4.63 -4.76
N SER A 14 53.86 5.38 -3.67
CA SER A 14 52.77 5.09 -2.74
C SER A 14 51.45 5.57 -3.35
N LYS A 15 51.04 4.92 -4.46
CA LYS A 15 49.63 4.83 -4.83
C LYS A 15 48.94 4.32 -3.58
N VAL A 16 48.21 5.23 -2.93
CA VAL A 16 47.22 4.92 -1.92
C VAL A 16 46.40 3.78 -2.50
N GLN A 17 46.72 2.55 -2.09
CA GLN A 17 45.81 1.44 -2.21
C GLN A 17 44.65 1.87 -1.34
N SER A 18 43.68 2.53 -1.96
CA SER A 18 42.37 2.67 -1.39
C SER A 18 41.97 1.23 -1.15
N THR A 19 42.07 0.81 0.12
CA THR A 19 41.40 -0.36 0.62
C THR A 19 39.96 -0.08 0.22
N LYS A 20 39.52 -0.66 -0.89
CA LYS A 20 38.12 -0.73 -1.24
C LYS A 20 37.54 -1.54 -0.09
N VAL A 21 37.15 -0.82 0.96
CA VAL A 21 36.28 -1.33 2.00
C VAL A 21 35.13 -1.89 1.18
N LYS A 22 35.10 -3.22 1.04
CA LYS A 22 33.92 -3.90 0.54
C LYS A 22 32.84 -3.36 1.45
N LYS A 23 32.02 -2.44 0.92
CA LYS A 23 30.78 -2.05 1.57
C LYS A 23 30.10 -3.38 1.74
N VAL A 24 30.14 -3.91 2.96
CA VAL A 24 29.29 -5.02 3.35
C VAL A 24 27.91 -4.44 3.08
N ASN A 25 27.30 -4.86 1.97
CA ASN A 25 25.92 -4.54 1.66
C ASN A 25 25.17 -5.03 2.89
N LYS A 26 24.83 -4.12 3.80
CA LYS A 26 23.91 -4.42 4.88
C LYS A 26 22.70 -4.98 4.15
N LYS A 27 22.41 -6.27 4.35
CA LYS A 27 21.16 -6.88 3.89
C LYS A 27 20.06 -5.94 4.35
N HIS A 28 19.51 -5.18 3.43
CA HIS A 28 18.38 -4.32 3.72
C HIS A 28 17.23 -5.28 3.95
N HIS A 29 16.90 -5.53 5.20
CA HIS A 29 15.75 -6.34 5.55
C HIS A 29 14.51 -5.54 5.19
N PRO A 30 13.69 -6.00 4.24
CA PRO A 30 12.51 -5.28 3.76
C PRO A 30 11.33 -5.50 4.72
N SER A 31 11.55 -5.25 6.01
CA SER A 31 10.64 -5.58 7.11
C SER A 31 9.38 -4.72 7.10
N ILE A 32 9.50 -3.47 6.63
CA ILE A 32 8.41 -2.49 6.67
C ILE A 32 7.42 -2.77 5.55
N GLU A 33 7.91 -2.98 4.33
CA GLU A 33 7.11 -3.32 3.16
C GLU A 33 6.31 -4.61 3.40
N LEU A 34 6.97 -5.62 3.98
CA LEU A 34 6.35 -6.91 4.27
C LEU A 34 5.28 -6.78 5.36
N PHE A 35 5.56 -6.04 6.44
CA PHE A 35 4.58 -5.79 7.49
C PHE A 35 3.34 -5.04 6.98
N PHE A 36 3.53 -3.97 6.19
CA PHE A 36 2.42 -3.25 5.59
C PHE A 36 1.65 -4.10 4.57
N GLY A 37 2.36 -4.87 3.76
CA GLY A 37 1.75 -5.82 2.82
C GLY A 37 0.83 -6.81 3.53
N THR A 38 1.34 -7.46 4.57
CA THR A 38 0.59 -8.45 5.35
C THR A 38 -0.61 -7.83 6.08
N LEU A 39 -0.45 -6.64 6.68
CA LEU A 39 -1.57 -5.94 7.30
C LEU A 39 -2.69 -5.63 6.30
N ASN A 40 -2.33 -5.18 5.10
CA ASN A 40 -3.31 -4.89 4.04
C ASN A 40 -4.05 -6.15 3.61
N VAL A 41 -3.34 -7.26 3.42
CA VAL A 41 -3.94 -8.55 3.05
C VAL A 41 -4.92 -9.02 4.13
N ILE A 42 -4.53 -8.97 5.41
CA ILE A 42 -5.38 -9.40 6.53
C ILE A 42 -6.63 -8.52 6.62
N VAL A 43 -6.46 -7.19 6.65
CA VAL A 43 -7.58 -6.24 6.78
C VAL A 43 -8.54 -6.39 5.60
N ALA A 44 -8.01 -6.43 4.37
CA ALA A 44 -8.84 -6.62 3.18
C ALA A 44 -9.63 -7.93 3.21
N SER A 45 -8.98 -9.03 3.62
CA SER A 45 -9.62 -10.34 3.70
C SER A 45 -10.77 -10.36 4.70
N ILE A 46 -10.59 -9.73 5.87
CA ILE A 46 -11.63 -9.60 6.90
C ILE A 46 -12.82 -8.80 6.35
N ILE A 47 -12.56 -7.67 5.68
CA ILE A 47 -13.61 -6.81 5.13
C ILE A 47 -14.38 -7.53 4.02
N ILE A 48 -13.68 -8.24 3.11
CA ILE A 48 -14.33 -9.03 2.05
C ILE A 48 -15.21 -10.11 2.68
N LEU A 49 -14.71 -10.83 3.68
CA LEU A 49 -15.48 -11.87 4.36
C LEU A 49 -16.76 -11.28 5.00
N ALA A 50 -16.64 -10.18 5.73
CA ALA A 50 -17.78 -9.49 6.34
C ALA A 50 -18.78 -9.01 5.29
N ALA A 51 -18.31 -8.45 4.18
CA ALA A 51 -19.15 -7.97 3.08
C ALA A 51 -19.91 -9.10 2.38
N LEU A 52 -19.30 -10.27 2.23
CA LEU A 52 -19.93 -11.47 1.68
C LEU A 52 -20.99 -12.03 2.62
N VAL A 53 -20.70 -12.10 3.92
CA VAL A 53 -21.68 -12.50 4.94
C VAL A 53 -22.89 -11.57 4.93
N LEU A 54 -22.67 -10.25 4.91
CA LEU A 54 -23.76 -9.27 4.83
C LEU A 54 -24.57 -9.40 3.54
N LYS A 55 -23.89 -9.63 2.40
CA LYS A 55 -24.57 -9.85 1.11
C LYS A 55 -25.45 -11.09 1.12
N PHE A 56 -24.98 -12.16 1.76
CA PHE A 56 -25.74 -13.41 1.91
C PHE A 56 -26.92 -13.27 2.86
N LEU A 57 -26.75 -12.53 3.97
CA LEU A 57 -27.80 -12.30 4.97
C LEU A 57 -28.81 -11.22 4.55
N GLY A 58 -28.48 -10.35 3.59
CA GLY A 58 -29.33 -9.24 3.16
C GLY A 58 -30.80 -9.61 2.89
N PRO A 59 -31.10 -10.66 2.10
CA PRO A 59 -32.47 -11.08 1.85
C PRO A 59 -33.22 -11.50 3.12
N ILE A 60 -32.54 -12.20 4.03
CA ILE A 60 -33.12 -12.66 5.30
C ILE A 60 -33.45 -11.45 6.19
N LEU A 61 -32.54 -10.47 6.26
CA LEU A 61 -32.74 -9.25 7.02
C LEU A 61 -33.90 -8.42 6.48
N ASN A 62 -34.02 -8.28 5.15
CA ASN A 62 -35.13 -7.54 4.53
C ASN A 62 -36.49 -8.22 4.80
N GLN A 63 -36.54 -9.56 4.79
CA GLN A 63 -37.74 -10.33 5.16
C GLN A 63 -38.10 -10.16 6.64
N LEU A 64 -37.13 -10.13 7.54
CA LEU A 64 -37.36 -10.00 8.98
C LEU A 64 -37.75 -8.57 9.39
N LEU A 65 -37.18 -7.57 8.73
CA LEU A 65 -37.37 -6.15 9.09
C LEU A 65 -38.52 -5.49 8.32
N ASN A 66 -39.15 -6.20 7.35
CA ASN A 66 -40.18 -5.67 6.45
C ASN A 66 -39.79 -4.32 5.81
N TYR A 67 -38.49 -4.13 5.59
CA TYR A 67 -37.89 -2.93 5.04
C TYR A 67 -36.96 -3.35 3.91
N ASP A 68 -37.09 -2.69 2.76
CA ASP A 68 -36.16 -2.85 1.65
C ASP A 68 -34.89 -2.06 1.91
N PHE A 69 -34.03 -2.58 2.80
CA PHE A 69 -32.72 -1.99 3.01
C PHE A 69 -31.84 -2.21 1.77
N PRO A 70 -31.17 -1.16 1.28
CA PRO A 70 -30.36 -1.22 0.07
C PRO A 70 -28.96 -1.77 0.40
N PHE A 71 -28.86 -2.97 0.99
CA PHE A 71 -27.59 -3.60 1.39
C PHE A 71 -26.65 -3.89 0.20
N ASN A 72 -26.01 -2.85 -0.34
CA ASN A 72 -25.12 -2.92 -1.47
C ASN A 72 -23.66 -2.96 -1.02
N THR A 73 -23.15 -4.17 -0.76
CA THR A 73 -21.76 -4.36 -0.33
C THR A 73 -20.75 -4.36 -1.47
N ASN A 74 -21.18 -4.24 -2.74
CA ASN A 74 -20.29 -4.33 -3.90
C ASN A 74 -19.15 -3.28 -3.88
N PRO A 75 -19.38 -1.99 -3.56
CA PRO A 75 -18.29 -1.02 -3.46
C PRO A 75 -17.28 -1.38 -2.35
N LEU A 76 -17.76 -1.96 -1.25
CA LEU A 76 -16.94 -2.40 -0.13
C LEU A 76 -16.01 -3.54 -0.55
N ILE A 77 -16.55 -4.53 -1.28
CA ILE A 77 -15.78 -5.65 -1.86
C ILE A 77 -14.75 -5.13 -2.85
N PHE A 78 -15.16 -4.21 -3.74
CA PHE A 78 -14.27 -3.62 -4.74
C PHE A 78 -13.07 -2.90 -4.10
N LEU A 79 -13.31 -1.99 -3.17
CA LEU A 79 -12.24 -1.25 -2.48
C LEU A 79 -11.31 -2.18 -1.68
N SER A 80 -11.88 -3.20 -1.03
CA SER A 80 -11.10 -4.19 -0.29
C SER A 80 -10.25 -5.05 -1.22
N THR A 81 -10.75 -5.38 -2.41
CA THR A 81 -9.97 -6.11 -3.41
C THR A 81 -8.78 -5.28 -3.89
N ILE A 82 -8.96 -3.98 -4.11
CA ILE A 82 -7.84 -3.08 -4.45
C ILE A 82 -6.81 -3.07 -3.32
N LEU A 83 -7.25 -2.98 -2.06
CA LEU A 83 -6.37 -3.03 -0.89
C LEU A 83 -5.59 -4.36 -0.80
N LEU A 84 -6.25 -5.48 -1.09
CA LEU A 84 -5.64 -6.80 -1.12
C LEU A 84 -4.55 -6.89 -2.19
N ILE A 85 -4.82 -6.42 -3.41
CA ILE A 85 -3.84 -6.39 -4.50
C ILE A 85 -2.62 -5.55 -4.11
N LEU A 86 -2.85 -4.37 -3.52
CA LEU A 86 -1.75 -3.54 -3.01
C LEU A 86 -0.91 -4.30 -1.98
N GLY A 87 -1.54 -5.00 -1.04
CA GLY A 87 -0.85 -5.80 -0.02
C GLY A 87 0.05 -6.86 -0.65
N VAL A 88 -0.46 -7.62 -1.61
CA VAL A 88 0.31 -8.63 -2.35
C VAL A 88 1.46 -7.99 -3.13
N LEU A 89 1.24 -6.85 -3.79
CA LEU A 89 2.30 -6.15 -4.51
C LEU A 89 3.44 -5.70 -3.59
N LEU A 90 3.12 -5.23 -2.37
CA LEU A 90 4.12 -4.85 -1.37
C LEU A 90 4.92 -6.06 -0.88
N GLU A 91 4.28 -7.21 -0.67
CA GLU A 91 4.97 -8.46 -0.31
C GLU A 91 5.89 -8.93 -1.44
N LEU A 92 5.44 -8.89 -2.69
CA LEU A 92 6.26 -9.22 -3.86
C LEU A 92 7.46 -8.28 -3.99
N TYR A 93 7.26 -6.97 -3.85
CA TYR A 93 8.35 -5.99 -3.86
C TYR A 93 9.37 -6.27 -2.74
N SER A 94 8.89 -6.58 -1.54
CA SER A 94 9.74 -6.96 -0.40
C SER A 94 10.59 -8.20 -0.71
N LEU A 95 9.99 -9.23 -1.30
CA LEU A 95 10.70 -10.45 -1.70
C LEU A 95 11.76 -10.19 -2.77
N GLU A 96 11.46 -9.37 -3.79
CA GLU A 96 12.42 -9.00 -4.83
C GLU A 96 13.56 -8.15 -4.27
N LYS A 97 13.26 -7.23 -3.35
CA LYS A 97 14.26 -6.43 -2.62
C LYS A 97 15.18 -7.32 -1.76
N ALA A 98 14.65 -8.38 -1.15
CA ALA A 98 15.45 -9.36 -0.41
C ALA A 98 16.37 -10.21 -1.30
N LYS A 99 15.97 -10.43 -2.56
CA LYS A 99 16.73 -11.20 -3.56
C LYS A 99 17.75 -10.36 -4.35
N ASP A 100 17.81 -9.05 -4.12
CA ASP A 100 18.69 -8.09 -4.84
C ASP A 100 18.43 -8.07 -6.36
N ASN A 101 17.20 -8.38 -6.76
CA ASN A 101 16.71 -8.35 -8.14
C ASN A 101 16.25 -6.93 -8.56
N ASP A 102 15.87 -6.77 -9.82
CA ASP A 102 15.44 -5.47 -10.38
C ASP A 102 14.08 -5.01 -9.84
N ARG A 103 14.12 -4.38 -8.66
CA ARG A 103 12.96 -3.91 -7.88
C ARG A 103 12.21 -2.74 -8.52
N LYS A 104 12.80 -2.08 -9.52
CA LYS A 104 12.25 -0.86 -10.13
C LYS A 104 10.91 -1.10 -10.82
N VAL A 105 10.75 -2.25 -11.46
CA VAL A 105 9.50 -2.61 -12.13
C VAL A 105 8.36 -2.75 -11.12
N PHE A 106 8.60 -3.43 -10.01
CA PHE A 106 7.61 -3.58 -8.94
C PHE A 106 7.28 -2.25 -8.25
N ALA A 107 8.28 -1.41 -7.98
CA ALA A 107 8.04 -0.05 -7.45
C ALA A 107 7.16 0.78 -8.38
N LEU A 108 7.42 0.73 -9.69
CA LEU A 108 6.63 1.43 -10.70
C LEU A 108 5.18 0.92 -10.76
N ILE A 109 5.00 -0.41 -10.73
CA ILE A 109 3.65 -1.02 -10.69
C ILE A 109 2.90 -0.57 -9.45
N ILE A 110 3.53 -0.62 -8.26
CA ILE A 110 2.94 -0.16 -7.00
C ILE A 110 2.53 1.30 -7.11
N PHE A 111 3.37 2.14 -7.70
CA PHE A 111 3.07 3.57 -7.87
C PHE A 111 1.84 3.83 -8.73
N PHE A 112 1.77 3.24 -9.93
CA PHE A 112 0.57 3.38 -10.78
C PHE A 112 -0.68 2.80 -10.12
N PHE A 113 -0.52 1.68 -9.41
CA PHE A 113 -1.61 1.05 -8.68
C PHE A 113 -2.10 1.93 -7.52
N SER A 114 -1.21 2.59 -6.79
CA SER A 114 -1.54 3.55 -5.74
C SER A 114 -2.34 4.73 -6.30
N PHE A 115 -1.96 5.28 -7.46
CA PHE A 115 -2.75 6.32 -8.13
C PHE A 115 -4.15 5.85 -8.51
N PHE A 116 -4.26 4.66 -9.08
CA PHE A 116 -5.54 4.04 -9.39
C PHE A 116 -6.40 3.83 -8.14
N MET A 117 -5.80 3.41 -7.02
CA MET A 117 -6.49 3.24 -5.74
C MET A 117 -7.06 4.57 -5.23
N VAL A 118 -6.27 5.66 -5.22
CA VAL A 118 -6.77 6.99 -4.80
C VAL A 118 -7.94 7.44 -5.66
N PHE A 119 -7.81 7.30 -6.98
CA PHE A 119 -8.88 7.67 -7.90
C PHE A 119 -10.15 6.86 -7.63
N SER A 120 -10.02 5.54 -7.44
CA SER A 120 -11.13 4.65 -7.14
C SER A 120 -11.85 5.00 -5.83
N ILE A 121 -11.10 5.24 -4.75
CA ILE A 121 -11.65 5.63 -3.45
C ILE A 121 -12.38 6.97 -3.57
N THR A 122 -11.73 7.96 -4.19
CA THR A 122 -12.31 9.29 -4.38
C THR A 122 -13.60 9.22 -5.20
N PHE A 123 -13.60 8.43 -6.27
CA PHE A 123 -14.79 8.21 -7.11
C PHE A 123 -15.96 7.60 -6.32
N VAL A 124 -15.71 6.57 -5.52
CA VAL A 124 -16.73 5.94 -4.66
C VAL A 124 -17.32 6.97 -3.68
N ILE A 125 -16.46 7.79 -3.07
CA ILE A 125 -16.89 8.82 -2.11
C ILE A 125 -17.73 9.91 -2.80
N ILE A 126 -17.33 10.38 -3.97
CA ILE A 126 -18.11 11.37 -4.72
C ILE A 126 -19.47 10.79 -5.12
N LYS A 127 -19.50 9.54 -5.60
CA LYS A 127 -20.72 8.88 -6.05
C LYS A 127 -21.70 8.58 -4.92
N TYR A 128 -21.21 8.25 -3.73
CA TYR A 128 -22.03 7.75 -2.61
C TYR A 128 -21.97 8.60 -1.34
N SER A 129 -21.39 9.80 -1.43
CA SER A 129 -21.14 10.74 -0.32
C SER A 129 -20.09 10.28 0.70
N PHE A 130 -19.71 11.20 1.59
CA PHE A 130 -18.72 10.94 2.65
C PHE A 130 -19.12 9.84 3.64
N ASN A 131 -20.41 9.56 3.81
CA ASN A 131 -20.93 8.45 4.59
C ASN A 131 -21.20 7.20 3.75
N TRP A 132 -20.48 7.02 2.63
CA TRP A 132 -20.77 5.97 1.65
C TRP A 132 -21.01 4.60 2.27
N LEU A 133 -20.25 4.22 3.31
CA LEU A 133 -20.41 2.92 3.98
C LEU A 133 -21.80 2.79 4.64
N GLY A 134 -22.27 3.84 5.31
CA GLY A 134 -23.61 3.90 5.87
C GLY A 134 -24.69 3.96 4.80
N SER A 135 -24.48 4.77 3.76
CA SER A 135 -25.38 4.89 2.60
C SER A 135 -25.52 3.56 1.83
N GLN A 136 -24.43 2.79 1.69
CA GLN A 136 -24.43 1.49 1.04
C GLN A 136 -25.08 0.39 1.85
N LEU A 137 -25.09 0.47 3.18
CA LEU A 137 -25.67 -0.58 4.02
C LEU A 137 -27.12 -0.25 4.39
N PHE A 138 -27.42 1.03 4.63
CA PHE A 138 -28.68 1.46 5.23
C PHE A 138 -29.40 2.56 4.43
N GLY A 139 -28.87 2.98 3.28
CA GLY A 139 -29.47 4.04 2.46
C GLY A 139 -29.43 5.42 3.13
N PHE A 140 -30.32 6.32 2.70
CA PHE A 140 -30.49 7.66 3.29
C PHE A 140 -31.33 7.65 4.57
N THR A 141 -31.25 6.58 5.37
CA THR A 141 -31.90 6.51 6.68
C THR A 141 -31.07 7.25 7.72
N GLU A 142 -31.66 7.54 8.88
CA GLU A 142 -30.93 8.14 10.02
C GLU A 142 -29.72 7.31 10.43
N ILE A 143 -29.82 5.98 10.34
CA ILE A 143 -28.72 5.05 10.57
C ILE A 143 -27.65 5.23 9.50
N GLY A 144 -28.01 5.20 8.21
CA GLY A 144 -27.06 5.36 7.11
C GLY A 144 -26.39 6.74 7.04
N MET A 145 -27.04 7.77 7.58
CA MET A 145 -26.51 9.13 7.72
C MET A 145 -25.75 9.39 9.03
N ASN A 146 -25.56 8.36 9.86
CA ASN A 146 -24.85 8.51 11.12
C ASN A 146 -23.39 8.94 10.92
N ARG A 147 -22.92 9.88 11.76
CA ARG A 147 -21.54 10.40 11.79
C ARG A 147 -20.47 9.32 11.91
N LEU A 148 -20.80 8.19 12.53
CA LEU A 148 -19.87 7.06 12.65
C LEU A 148 -19.46 6.48 11.27
N PHE A 149 -20.33 6.55 10.27
CA PHE A 149 -20.04 6.05 8.92
C PHE A 149 -19.12 6.97 8.10
N TYR A 150 -18.77 8.15 8.62
CA TYR A 150 -17.80 9.05 8.00
C TYR A 150 -16.36 8.68 8.37
N ILE A 151 -16.16 8.08 9.56
CA ILE A 151 -14.82 7.76 10.07
C ILE A 151 -14.08 6.81 9.12
N PRO A 152 -14.67 5.67 8.68
CA PRO A 152 -13.98 4.78 7.74
C PRO A 152 -13.60 5.49 6.45
N THR A 153 -14.48 6.34 5.93
CA THR A 153 -14.23 7.10 4.70
C THR A 153 -13.04 8.03 4.81
N ILE A 154 -12.95 8.79 5.92
CA ILE A 154 -11.83 9.70 6.18
C ILE A 154 -10.53 8.89 6.32
N VAL A 155 -10.57 7.77 7.05
CA VAL A 155 -9.43 6.86 7.21
C VAL A 155 -8.97 6.32 5.86
N TYR A 156 -9.89 5.88 4.99
CA TYR A 156 -9.57 5.43 3.63
C TYR A 156 -8.90 6.52 2.80
N LEU A 157 -9.39 7.77 2.86
CA LEU A 157 -8.78 8.89 2.14
C LEU A 157 -7.36 9.15 2.62
N ILE A 158 -7.16 9.31 3.93
CA ILE A 158 -5.84 9.57 4.52
C ILE A 158 -4.87 8.45 4.14
N TYR A 159 -5.32 7.20 4.29
CA TYR A 159 -4.54 6.03 3.93
C TYR A 159 -4.17 6.01 2.44
N SER A 160 -5.10 6.41 1.57
CA SER A 160 -4.87 6.45 0.12
C SER A 160 -3.82 7.51 -0.29
N PHE A 161 -3.80 8.68 0.37
CA PHE A 161 -2.74 9.66 0.15
C PHE A 161 -1.40 9.19 0.70
N PHE A 162 -1.41 8.54 1.87
CA PHE A 162 -0.22 7.94 2.45
C PHE A 162 0.39 6.90 1.51
N ILE A 163 -0.40 6.04 0.87
CA ILE A 163 0.15 5.02 -0.02
C ILE A 163 0.77 5.60 -1.29
N VAL A 164 0.22 6.69 -1.83
CA VAL A 164 0.85 7.39 -2.97
C VAL A 164 2.20 7.95 -2.55
N TYR A 165 2.25 8.66 -1.43
CA TYR A 165 3.51 9.19 -0.89
C TYR A 165 4.53 8.06 -0.65
N TYR A 166 4.09 6.97 -0.02
CA TYR A 166 4.93 5.81 0.23
C TYR A 166 5.45 5.18 -1.06
N SER A 167 4.59 5.00 -2.06
CA SER A 167 4.99 4.45 -3.37
C SER A 167 6.01 5.32 -4.11
N PHE A 168 5.98 6.64 -3.91
CA PHE A 168 7.00 7.54 -4.46
C PHE A 168 8.37 7.32 -3.79
N SER A 169 8.37 7.05 -2.48
CA SER A 169 9.61 6.70 -1.78
C SER A 169 10.21 5.38 -2.30
N LEU A 170 9.39 4.38 -2.62
CA LEU A 170 9.83 3.09 -3.16
C LEU A 170 10.49 3.19 -4.54
N ILE A 171 10.13 4.17 -5.36
CA ILE A 171 10.77 4.42 -6.66
C ILE A 171 12.16 5.05 -6.48
N ARG A 172 12.33 5.89 -5.46
CA ARG A 172 13.59 6.61 -5.19
C ARG A 172 14.68 5.68 -4.65
N ASP A 173 14.29 4.63 -3.95
CA ASP A 173 15.18 3.66 -3.28
C ASP A 173 15.80 2.63 -4.24
#